data_AF-A0A7Y4TWN9-F1
#
_entry.id   AF-A0A7Y4TWN9-F1
#
_cell.length_a   1.000
_cell.length_b   1.000
_cell.length_c   1.000
_cell.angle_alpha   90.00
_cell.angle_beta   90.00
_cell.angle_gamma   90.00
#
_symmetry.space_group_name_H-M   'P 1'
#
loop_
_entity.id
_entity.type
_entity.pdbx_description
1 polymer ?
#
loop_
_entity_poly.entity_id
_entity_poly.type
_entity_poly.pdbx_seq_one_letter_code
_entity_poly.pdbx_strand_id
1 'polypeptide(L)'
;GVVRVHHTQGRSPSESVLQYFTSQPEHEPLIVTTADHPLLTSEMAEHFCLAVAASAADVVVGVVAESLFRARYPESKRSLIPLRGESFCGTNLFALRTPRAAAAAAFWHHAGQFRKRPWRLISTFGLTTLVLLALRQLDLTAAISRVERVLGASVDVVPMPFAECAIDVDNLNDLETAARILLQRESPQ
;
A
#
# COMPACT_ATOMS: atom_id res chain seq x y z
N GLY A 1 2.59 22.54 13.32
CA GLY A 1 3.50 21.49 13.83
C GLY A 1 4.90 21.76 13.34
N VAL A 2 5.94 21.37 14.09
CA VAL A 2 7.32 21.45 13.63
C VAL A 2 7.55 20.30 12.65
N VAL A 3 7.82 20.61 11.37
CA VAL A 3 8.25 19.60 10.41
C VAL A 3 9.70 19.22 10.75
N ARG A 4 9.93 17.97 11.11
CA ARG A 4 11.28 17.43 11.31
C ARG A 4 11.66 16.62 10.08
N VAL A 5 12.82 16.94 9.51
CA VAL A 5 13.37 16.18 8.38
C VAL A 5 14.34 15.15 8.93
N HIS A 6 14.10 13.89 8.61
CA HIS A 6 14.98 12.78 8.97
C HIS A 6 15.62 12.23 7.71
N HIS A 7 16.95 12.24 7.68
CA HIS A 7 17.72 11.62 6.60
C HIS A 7 18.10 10.19 7.01
N THR A 8 17.75 9.23 6.17
CA THR A 8 18.18 7.83 6.30
C THR A 8 19.12 7.50 5.17
N GLN A 9 20.00 6.51 5.38
CA GLN A 9 20.95 6.03 4.37
C GLN A 9 20.43 4.76 3.66
N GLY A 10 19.11 4.54 3.70
CA GLY A 10 18.46 3.40 3.08
C GLY A 10 18.66 3.40 1.56
N ARG A 11 18.92 2.23 0.98
CA ARG A 11 19.12 2.06 -0.47
C ARG A 11 17.81 1.88 -1.23
N SER A 12 16.68 1.88 -0.52
CA SER A 12 15.32 1.80 -1.06
C SER A 12 14.33 2.50 -0.11
N PRO A 13 13.15 2.97 -0.61
CA PRO A 13 12.15 3.63 0.24
C PRO A 13 11.74 2.80 1.46
N SER A 14 11.55 1.49 1.28
CA SER A 14 11.18 0.57 2.35
C SER A 14 12.30 0.36 3.39
N GLU A 15 13.56 0.40 2.97
CA GLU A 15 14.70 0.37 3.89
C GLU A 15 14.82 1.67 4.69
N SER A 16 14.56 2.83 4.07
CA SER A 16 14.48 4.11 4.77
C SER A 16 13.39 4.10 5.84
N VAL A 17 12.21 3.57 5.52
CA VAL A 17 11.11 3.42 6.49
C VAL A 17 11.50 2.49 7.62
N LEU A 18 12.11 1.33 7.33
CA LEU A 18 12.58 0.40 8.35
C LEU A 18 13.61 1.05 9.28
N GLN A 19 14.65 1.68 8.73
CA GLN A 19 15.69 2.37 9.53
C GLN A 19 15.07 3.41 10.44
N TYR A 20 14.16 4.24 9.91
CA TYR A 20 13.47 5.25 10.70
C TYR A 20 12.65 4.61 11.82
N PHE A 21 11.78 3.65 11.49
CA PHE A 21 10.88 2.98 12.43
C PHE A 21 11.62 2.28 13.58
N THR A 22 12.75 1.62 13.28
CA THR A 22 13.57 0.93 14.31
C THR A 22 14.42 1.89 15.15
N SER A 23 14.69 3.09 14.66
CA SER A 23 15.48 4.10 15.38
C SER A 23 14.67 4.90 16.41
N GLN A 24 13.34 4.83 16.35
CA GLN A 24 12.48 5.58 17.25
C GLN A 24 12.39 4.88 18.62
N PRO A 25 12.71 5.56 19.73
CA PRO A 25 12.76 4.96 21.06
C PRO A 25 11.40 4.50 21.59
N GLU A 26 10.30 5.08 21.12
CA GLU A 26 8.94 4.82 21.62
C GLU A 26 8.07 3.98 20.67
N HIS A 27 8.62 3.57 19.50
CA HIS A 27 7.87 2.87 18.45
C HIS A 27 6.48 3.48 18.18
N GLU A 28 6.41 4.81 18.16
CA GLU A 28 5.18 5.53 17.87
C GLU A 28 4.58 5.04 16.54
N PRO A 29 3.24 4.93 16.45
CA PRO A 29 2.58 4.56 15.21
C PRO A 29 3.02 5.47 14.06
N LEU A 30 3.55 4.85 13.01
CA LEU A 30 4.04 5.55 11.83
C LEU A 30 3.05 5.40 10.69
N ILE A 31 2.56 6.52 10.16
CA ILE A 31 1.88 6.55 8.86
C ILE A 31 2.91 6.84 7.78
N VAL A 32 2.87 6.04 6.73
CA VAL A 32 3.82 6.07 5.62
C VAL A 32 3.07 6.35 4.33
N THR A 33 3.55 7.38 3.60
CA THR A 33 3.24 7.60 2.19
C THR A 33 4.52 7.89 1.43
N THR A 34 4.44 7.87 0.10
CA THR A 34 5.57 8.12 -0.80
C THR A 34 5.39 9.45 -1.54
N ALA A 35 6.49 9.98 -2.07
CA ALA A 35 6.52 11.26 -2.77
C ALA A 35 5.97 11.20 -4.21
N ASP A 36 5.85 10.00 -4.77
CA ASP A 36 5.28 9.72 -6.10
C ASP A 36 3.75 9.55 -6.07
N HIS A 37 3.09 10.00 -4.99
CA HIS A 37 1.64 9.95 -4.79
C HIS A 37 1.02 11.36 -4.91
N PRO A 38 1.06 12.02 -6.09
CA PRO A 38 0.76 13.45 -6.23
C PRO A 38 -0.72 13.81 -6.06
N LEU A 39 -1.62 12.82 -6.11
CA LEU A 39 -3.05 13.05 -6.01
C LEU A 39 -3.60 12.94 -4.58
N LEU A 40 -2.73 12.63 -3.61
CA LEU A 40 -3.09 12.51 -2.20
C LEU A 40 -3.68 13.83 -1.68
N THR A 41 -4.87 13.75 -1.10
CA THR A 41 -5.57 14.88 -0.47
C THR A 41 -5.59 14.73 1.05
N SER A 42 -5.90 15.82 1.77
CA SER A 42 -6.12 15.75 3.21
C SER A 42 -7.27 14.80 3.57
N GLU A 43 -8.36 14.81 2.80
CA GLU A 43 -9.52 13.92 2.98
C GLU A 43 -9.13 12.44 2.89
N MET A 44 -8.32 12.07 1.89
CA MET A 44 -7.81 10.70 1.74
C MET A 44 -6.93 10.30 2.92
N ALA A 45 -6.04 11.20 3.35
CA ALA A 45 -5.17 10.95 4.49
C ALA A 45 -5.96 10.82 5.80
N GLU A 46 -6.92 11.72 6.04
CA GLU A 46 -7.80 11.69 7.21
C GLU A 46 -8.63 10.39 7.26
N HIS A 47 -9.21 9.97 6.14
CA HIS A 47 -9.94 8.70 6.04
C HIS A 47 -9.07 7.52 6.47
N PHE A 48 -7.84 7.45 5.94
CA PHE A 48 -6.90 6.39 6.30
C PHE A 48 -6.49 6.47 7.77
N CYS A 49 -6.15 7.66 8.28
CA CYS A 49 -5.78 7.88 9.69
C CYS A 49 -6.89 7.45 10.65
N LEU A 50 -8.15 7.76 10.36
CA LEU A 50 -9.29 7.36 11.17
C LEU A 50 -9.46 5.83 11.21
N ALA A 51 -9.30 5.17 10.07
CA ALA A 51 -9.34 3.71 10.00
C ALA A 51 -8.17 3.07 10.77
N VAL A 52 -6.96 3.63 10.66
CA VAL A 52 -5.77 3.23 11.41
C VAL A 52 -5.97 3.38 12.92
N ALA A 53 -6.62 4.45 13.36
CA ALA A 53 -6.93 4.69 14.77
C ALA A 53 -7.94 3.68 15.32
N ALA A 54 -8.88 3.21 14.50
CA ALA A 54 -9.87 2.20 14.88
C ALA A 54 -9.33 0.76 14.82
N SER A 55 -8.23 0.52 14.11
CA SER A 55 -7.64 -0.82 13.95
C SER A 55 -6.84 -1.24 15.18
N ALA A 56 -6.86 -2.53 15.49
CA ALA A 56 -5.99 -3.15 16.49
C ALA A 56 -4.76 -3.82 15.86
N ALA A 57 -4.65 -3.85 14.53
CA ALA A 57 -3.58 -4.56 13.83
C ALA A 57 -2.21 -3.89 13.99
N ASP A 58 -1.15 -4.68 13.82
CA ASP A 58 0.24 -4.22 13.83
C ASP A 58 0.56 -3.40 12.57
N VAL A 59 -0.03 -3.79 11.44
CA VAL A 59 0.16 -3.16 10.13
C VAL A 59 -1.20 -2.88 9.52
N VAL A 60 -1.35 -1.70 8.91
CA VAL A 60 -2.56 -1.34 8.16
C VAL A 60 -2.16 -0.92 6.76
N VAL A 61 -2.88 -1.39 5.73
CA VAL A 61 -2.59 -1.07 4.33
C VAL A 61 -3.83 -0.55 3.61
N GLY A 62 -3.68 0.56 2.88
CA GLY A 62 -4.75 1.08 2.03
C GLY A 62 -4.81 0.32 0.71
N VAL A 63 -6.02 -0.02 0.26
CA VAL A 63 -6.27 -0.64 -1.05
C VAL A 63 -7.45 0.02 -1.76
N VAL A 64 -7.48 -0.07 -3.08
CA VAL A 64 -8.62 0.38 -3.89
C VAL A 64 -9.18 -0.81 -4.64
N ALA A 65 -10.50 -1.00 -4.61
CA ALA A 65 -11.15 -2.06 -5.40
C ALA A 65 -11.02 -1.80 -6.90
N GLU A 66 -10.78 -2.85 -7.70
CA GLU A 66 -10.66 -2.76 -9.16
C GLU A 66 -11.92 -2.17 -9.77
N SER A 67 -13.11 -2.58 -9.30
CA SER A 67 -14.39 -2.04 -9.75
C SER A 67 -14.49 -0.52 -9.62
N LEU A 68 -14.15 0.02 -8.44
CA LEU A 68 -14.09 1.46 -8.18
C LEU A 68 -13.07 2.15 -9.08
N PHE A 69 -11.86 1.59 -9.16
CA PHE A 69 -10.79 2.17 -9.96
C PHE A 69 -11.15 2.24 -11.45
N ARG A 70 -11.66 1.14 -12.02
CA ARG A 70 -12.04 1.06 -13.43
C ARG A 70 -13.25 1.91 -13.79
N ALA A 71 -14.19 2.10 -12.87
CA ALA A 71 -15.31 3.01 -13.09
C ALA A 71 -14.84 4.44 -13.35
N ARG A 72 -13.74 4.86 -12.71
CA ARG A 72 -13.18 6.21 -12.85
C ARG A 72 -12.09 6.32 -13.93
N TYR A 73 -11.27 5.27 -14.08
CA TYR A 73 -10.09 5.23 -14.95
C TYR A 73 -10.03 3.94 -15.80
N PRO A 74 -11.00 3.73 -16.72
CA PRO A 74 -11.13 2.47 -17.46
C PRO A 74 -9.90 2.14 -18.31
N GLU A 75 -9.23 3.17 -18.85
CA GLU A 75 -8.06 3.04 -19.72
C GLU A 75 -6.75 2.81 -18.97
N SER A 76 -6.73 2.99 -17.64
CA SER A 76 -5.51 2.86 -16.86
C SER A 76 -5.12 1.40 -16.64
N LYS A 77 -3.88 1.07 -17.01
CA LYS A 77 -3.29 -0.25 -16.77
C LYS A 77 -2.61 -0.25 -15.40
N ARG A 78 -3.28 -0.83 -14.40
CA ARG A 78 -2.70 -1.01 -13.05
C ARG A 78 -2.40 -2.47 -12.74
N SER A 79 -1.43 -2.66 -11.86
CA SER A 79 -1.13 -3.97 -11.28
C SER A 79 -2.21 -4.33 -10.27
N LEU A 80 -2.84 -5.48 -10.47
CA LEU A 80 -3.95 -5.95 -9.66
C LEU A 80 -3.54 -7.15 -8.83
N ILE A 81 -4.13 -7.26 -7.65
CA ILE A 81 -4.10 -8.45 -6.81
C ILE A 81 -5.44 -9.18 -7.05
N PRO A 82 -5.48 -10.21 -7.93
CA PRO A 82 -6.72 -10.86 -8.31
C PRO A 82 -7.16 -11.84 -7.22
N LEU A 83 -8.09 -11.40 -6.37
CA LEU A 83 -8.69 -12.25 -5.35
C LEU A 83 -10.03 -12.81 -5.85
N ARG A 84 -10.59 -13.74 -5.08
CA ARG A 84 -11.91 -14.31 -5.34
C ARG A 84 -12.96 -13.21 -5.17
N GLY A 85 -13.74 -12.97 -6.23
CA GLY A 85 -14.85 -12.01 -6.24
C GLY A 85 -14.47 -10.60 -6.66
N GLU A 86 -13.31 -10.09 -6.22
CA GLU A 86 -12.85 -8.73 -6.51
C GLU A 86 -11.32 -8.70 -6.61
N SER A 87 -10.77 -7.79 -7.42
CA SER A 87 -9.33 -7.50 -7.41
C SER A 87 -9.05 -6.16 -6.74
N PHE A 88 -7.82 -5.98 -6.29
CA PHE A 88 -7.43 -4.75 -5.60
C PHE A 88 -6.17 -4.14 -6.21
N CYS A 89 -6.14 -2.83 -6.29
CA CYS A 89 -4.93 -2.04 -6.45
C CYS A 89 -4.35 -1.72 -5.07
N GLY A 90 -3.04 -1.82 -4.93
CA GLY A 90 -2.34 -1.24 -3.78
C GLY A 90 -2.40 0.28 -3.82
N THR A 91 -2.23 0.91 -2.65
CA THR A 91 -2.01 2.35 -2.52
C THR A 91 -0.64 2.62 -1.93
N ASN A 92 -0.23 3.87 -1.93
CA ASN A 92 0.94 4.32 -1.18
C ASN A 92 0.57 4.80 0.23
N LEU A 93 -0.36 4.12 0.91
CA LEU A 93 -0.77 4.42 2.29
C LEU A 93 -0.60 3.18 3.17
N PHE A 94 0.29 3.30 4.17
CA PHE A 94 0.60 2.24 5.11
C PHE A 94 0.67 2.78 6.53
N ALA A 95 0.39 1.94 7.53
CA ALA A 95 0.67 2.25 8.92
C ALA A 95 1.44 1.10 9.60
N LEU A 96 2.45 1.45 10.40
CA LEU A 96 3.22 0.56 11.25
C LEU A 96 2.94 0.96 12.70
N ARG A 97 2.16 0.16 13.44
CA ARG A 97 1.59 0.57 14.73
C ARG A 97 2.31 0.01 15.95
N THR A 98 2.99 -1.13 15.81
CA THR A 98 3.64 -1.82 16.92
C THR A 98 5.05 -2.27 16.52
N PRO A 99 5.93 -2.63 17.47
CA PRO A 99 7.25 -3.16 17.14
C PRO A 99 7.23 -4.39 16.22
N ARG A 100 6.13 -5.17 16.21
CA ARG A 100 5.97 -6.32 15.30
C ARG A 100 5.90 -5.91 13.83
N ALA A 101 5.48 -4.68 13.55
CA ALA A 101 5.42 -4.12 12.20
C ALA A 101 6.81 -3.97 11.54
N ALA A 102 7.91 -4.03 12.31
CA ALA A 102 9.26 -4.04 11.75
C ALA A 102 9.48 -5.22 10.78
N ALA A 103 8.86 -6.38 11.05
CA ALA A 103 8.90 -7.52 10.15
C ALA A 103 8.21 -7.23 8.80
N ALA A 104 7.14 -6.43 8.80
CA ALA A 104 6.45 -6.00 7.59
C ALA A 104 7.29 -5.02 6.76
N ALA A 105 7.96 -4.05 7.41
CA ALA A 105 8.87 -3.14 6.73
C ALA A 105 10.09 -3.89 6.12
N ALA A 106 10.65 -4.87 6.85
CA ALA A 106 11.70 -5.75 6.34
C ALA A 106 11.22 -6.62 5.17
N PHE A 107 10.00 -7.18 5.27
CA PHE A 107 9.39 -7.93 4.18
C PHE A 107 9.15 -7.05 2.96
N TRP A 108 8.69 -5.81 3.13
CA TRP A 108 8.48 -4.86 2.03
C TRP A 108 9.79 -4.55 1.29
N HIS A 109 10.89 -4.39 2.02
CA HIS A 109 12.23 -4.29 1.41
C HIS A 109 12.57 -5.52 0.57
N HIS A 110 12.38 -6.73 1.11
CA HIS A 110 12.62 -7.97 0.37
C HIS A 110 11.70 -8.10 -0.85
N ALA A 111 10.42 -7.72 -0.71
CA ALA A 111 9.41 -7.77 -1.76
C ALA A 111 9.75 -6.84 -2.94
N GLY A 112 10.30 -5.66 -2.66
CA GLY A 112 10.76 -4.71 -3.68
C GLY A 112 11.79 -5.31 -4.64
N GLN A 113 12.64 -6.23 -4.16
CA GLN A 113 13.63 -6.93 -4.99
C GLN A 113 12.99 -7.85 -6.04
N PHE A 114 11.75 -8.28 -5.81
CA PHE A 114 10.98 -9.13 -6.71
C PHE A 114 9.96 -8.37 -7.56
N ARG A 115 10.01 -7.03 -7.62
CA ARG A 115 9.06 -6.21 -8.41
C ARG A 115 8.96 -6.65 -9.88
N LYS A 116 10.03 -7.18 -10.46
CA LYS A 116 10.05 -7.72 -11.84
C LYS A 116 9.63 -9.19 -11.96
N ARG A 117 9.43 -9.90 -10.84
CA ARG A 117 9.13 -11.33 -10.75
C ARG A 117 8.09 -11.60 -9.64
N PRO A 118 6.85 -11.09 -9.77
CA PRO A 118 5.84 -11.14 -8.71
C PRO A 118 5.48 -12.57 -8.25
N TRP A 119 5.56 -13.56 -9.14
CA TRP A 119 5.37 -14.97 -8.80
C TRP A 119 6.38 -15.49 -7.77
N ARG A 120 7.61 -14.97 -7.74
CA ARG A 120 8.61 -15.31 -6.71
C ARG A 120 8.21 -14.76 -5.35
N LEU A 121 7.73 -13.52 -5.33
CA LEU A 121 7.20 -12.93 -4.10
C LEU A 121 6.01 -13.74 -3.57
N ILE A 122 5.04 -14.05 -4.44
CA ILE A 122 3.85 -14.81 -4.04
C ILE A 122 4.24 -16.21 -3.51
N SER A 123 5.26 -16.84 -4.08
CA SER A 123 5.74 -18.14 -3.62
C SER A 123 6.31 -18.14 -2.18
N THR A 124 6.72 -16.98 -1.65
CA THR A 124 7.14 -16.85 -0.24
C THR A 124 6.01 -17.14 0.74
N PHE A 125 4.75 -16.97 0.31
CA PHE A 125 3.56 -17.35 1.07
C PHE A 125 3.15 -18.82 0.87
N GLY A 126 4.02 -19.62 0.24
CA GLY A 126 3.82 -21.04 -0.06
C GLY A 126 3.25 -21.30 -1.47
N LEU A 127 3.61 -22.45 -2.04
CA LEU A 127 3.15 -22.87 -3.38
C LEU A 127 1.63 -22.93 -3.48
N THR A 128 0.96 -23.36 -2.41
CA THR A 128 -0.51 -23.38 -2.32
C THR A 128 -1.11 -22.00 -2.51
N THR A 129 -0.49 -20.94 -1.96
CA THR A 129 -0.97 -19.56 -2.13
C THR A 129 -0.84 -19.09 -3.58
N LEU A 130 0.27 -19.42 -4.24
CA LEU A 130 0.46 -19.14 -5.66
C LEU A 130 -0.62 -19.81 -6.52
N VAL A 131 -0.90 -21.09 -6.25
CA VAL A 131 -1.94 -21.85 -6.99
C VAL A 131 -3.33 -21.29 -6.71
N LEU A 132 -3.69 -21.03 -5.46
CA LEU A 132 -5.01 -20.48 -5.10
C LEU A 132 -5.23 -19.08 -5.69
N LEU A 133 -4.20 -18.24 -5.70
CA LEU A 133 -4.28 -16.90 -6.30
C LEU A 133 -4.42 -17.00 -7.83
N ALA A 134 -3.64 -17.88 -8.48
CA ALA A 134 -3.74 -18.12 -9.91
C ALA A 134 -5.12 -18.66 -10.34
N LEU A 135 -5.74 -19.50 -9.48
CA LEU A 135 -7.08 -20.05 -9.68
C LEU A 135 -8.20 -19.11 -9.19
N ARG A 136 -7.90 -17.91 -8.69
CA ARG A 136 -8.86 -16.97 -8.07
C ARG A 136 -9.72 -17.60 -6.97
N GLN A 137 -9.14 -18.51 -6.18
CA GLN A 137 -9.81 -19.18 -5.07
C GLN A 137 -9.45 -18.56 -3.70
N LEU A 138 -8.59 -17.56 -3.68
CA LEU A 138 -8.18 -16.87 -2.46
C LEU A 138 -9.02 -15.60 -2.26
N ASP A 139 -9.83 -15.52 -1.21
CA ASP A 139 -10.48 -14.27 -0.81
C ASP A 139 -9.56 -13.38 0.06
N LEU A 140 -10.00 -12.16 0.34
CA LEU A 140 -9.22 -11.16 1.06
C LEU A 140 -8.82 -11.62 2.46
N THR A 141 -9.76 -12.16 3.24
CA THR A 141 -9.48 -12.68 4.58
C THR A 141 -8.44 -13.80 4.52
N ALA A 142 -8.61 -14.76 3.61
CA ALA A 142 -7.66 -15.86 3.46
C ALA A 142 -6.28 -15.41 2.96
N ALA A 143 -6.21 -14.35 2.16
CA ALA A 143 -4.97 -13.72 1.73
C ALA A 143 -4.27 -13.03 2.91
N ILE A 144 -4.98 -12.22 3.68
CA ILE A 144 -4.46 -11.54 4.88
C ILE A 144 -3.90 -12.56 5.87
N SER A 145 -4.65 -13.61 6.23
CA SER A 145 -4.15 -14.62 7.19
C SER A 145 -2.89 -15.36 6.71
N ARG A 146 -2.63 -15.42 5.40
CA ARG A 146 -1.38 -15.96 4.85
C ARG A 146 -0.23 -14.97 4.98
N VAL A 147 -0.49 -13.70 4.71
CA VAL A 147 0.47 -12.62 4.93
C VAL A 147 0.86 -12.55 6.39
N GLU A 148 -0.11 -12.53 7.31
CA GLU A 148 0.14 -12.46 8.76
C GLU A 148 1.02 -13.61 9.26
N ARG A 149 0.80 -14.83 8.76
CA ARG A 149 1.63 -16.01 9.12
C ARG A 149 3.09 -15.83 8.70
N VAL A 150 3.34 -15.23 7.54
CA VAL A 150 4.70 -14.97 7.04
C VAL A 150 5.34 -13.80 7.77
N LEU A 151 4.58 -12.73 8.03
CA LEU A 151 5.08 -11.54 8.69
C LEU A 151 5.25 -11.73 10.21
N GLY A 152 4.52 -12.64 10.83
CA GLY A 152 4.45 -12.75 12.28
C GLY A 152 3.80 -11.53 12.94
N ALA A 153 3.00 -10.78 12.20
CA ALA A 153 2.33 -9.54 12.59
C ALA A 153 0.91 -9.53 12.02
N SER A 154 -0.04 -8.97 12.76
CA SER A 154 -1.42 -8.79 12.32
C SER A 154 -1.54 -7.70 11.26
N VAL A 155 -2.41 -7.89 10.28
CA VAL A 155 -2.58 -6.99 9.14
C VAL A 155 -4.05 -6.66 8.96
N ASP A 156 -4.34 -5.37 8.85
CA ASP A 156 -5.65 -4.85 8.48
C ASP A 156 -5.58 -4.16 7.11
N VAL A 157 -6.69 -4.18 6.39
CA VAL A 157 -6.81 -3.63 5.04
C VAL A 157 -7.93 -2.61 5.04
N VAL A 158 -7.60 -1.39 4.63
CA VAL A 158 -8.55 -0.27 4.53
C VAL A 158 -8.96 -0.10 3.06
N PRO A 159 -10.21 -0.41 2.68
CA PRO A 159 -10.72 -0.09 1.36
C PRO A 159 -10.90 1.42 1.24
N MET A 160 -10.03 2.06 0.45
CA MET A 160 -10.09 3.49 0.18
C MET A 160 -11.21 3.78 -0.83
N PRO A 161 -12.15 4.69 -0.52
CA PRO A 161 -13.24 5.05 -1.44
C PRO A 161 -12.80 6.02 -2.55
N PHE A 162 -11.49 6.27 -2.68
CA PHE A 162 -10.93 7.20 -3.66
C PHE A 162 -10.02 6.46 -4.62
N ALA A 163 -10.41 6.41 -5.90
CA ALA A 163 -9.65 5.70 -6.93
C ALA A 163 -8.24 6.27 -7.12
N GLU A 164 -8.09 7.57 -6.89
CA GLU A 164 -6.83 8.32 -7.01
C GLU A 164 -5.76 7.85 -6.01
N CYS A 165 -6.13 7.19 -4.90
CA CYS A 165 -5.16 6.61 -3.96
C CYS A 165 -4.29 5.50 -4.59
N ALA A 166 -4.74 4.92 -5.71
CA ALA A 166 -4.01 3.90 -6.46
C ALA A 166 -3.23 4.47 -7.66
N ILE A 167 -3.10 5.81 -7.76
CA ILE A 167 -2.37 6.48 -8.83
C ILE A 167 -1.07 7.06 -8.27
N ASP A 168 0.00 6.29 -8.47
CA ASP A 168 1.38 6.74 -8.39
C ASP A 168 1.93 7.11 -9.78
N VAL A 169 2.98 7.94 -9.80
CA VAL A 169 3.66 8.41 -11.02
C VAL A 169 5.00 7.69 -11.20
N ASP A 170 4.99 6.62 -11.97
CA ASP A 170 6.18 5.85 -12.34
C ASP A 170 6.69 6.17 -13.77
N ASN A 171 5.82 6.68 -14.64
CA ASN A 171 6.12 6.94 -16.05
C ASN A 171 5.38 8.17 -16.60
N LEU A 172 5.67 8.56 -17.85
CA LEU A 172 5.10 9.74 -18.49
C LEU A 172 3.57 9.69 -18.63
N ASN A 173 2.99 8.51 -18.90
CA ASN A 173 1.54 8.37 -19.01
C ASN A 173 0.84 8.57 -17.66
N ASP A 174 1.48 8.13 -16.57
CA ASP A 174 0.97 8.41 -15.21
C ASP A 174 1.07 9.90 -14.89
N LEU A 175 2.17 10.57 -15.27
CA LEU A 175 2.34 12.01 -15.09
C LEU A 175 1.26 12.81 -15.82
N GLU A 176 1.00 12.50 -17.10
CA GLU A 176 -0.07 13.12 -17.89
C GLU A 176 -1.44 12.91 -17.24
N THR A 177 -1.67 11.72 -16.69
CA THR A 177 -2.93 11.40 -16.00
C THR A 177 -3.08 12.18 -14.70
N ALA A 178 -2.05 12.21 -13.86
CA ALA A 178 -2.04 12.97 -12.62
C ALA A 178 -2.22 14.47 -12.89
N ALA A 179 -1.48 15.04 -13.85
CA ALA A 179 -1.60 16.44 -14.23
C ALA A 179 -3.02 16.80 -14.69
N ARG A 180 -3.64 15.96 -15.52
CA ARG A 180 -5.03 16.15 -15.97
C ARG A 180 -6.02 16.16 -14.80
N ILE A 181 -5.84 15.26 -13.84
CA ILE A 181 -6.71 15.19 -12.66
C ILE A 181 -6.53 16.44 -11.78
N LEU A 182 -5.29 16.89 -11.57
CA LEU A 182 -5.02 18.11 -10.80
C LEU A 182 -5.64 19.35 -11.47
N LEU A 183 -5.48 19.52 -12.78
CA LEU A 183 -6.10 20.62 -13.52
C LEU A 183 -7.64 20.60 -13.43
N GLN A 184 -8.25 19.41 -13.44
CA GLN A 184 -9.69 19.26 -13.25
C GLN A 184 -10.15 19.65 -11.84
N ARG A 185 -9.32 19.45 -10.81
CA ARG A 185 -9.62 19.87 -9.42
C ARG A 185 -9.53 21.38 -9.24
N GLU A 186 -8.61 22.04 -9.96
CA GLU A 186 -8.42 23.49 -9.92
C GLU A 186 -9.46 24.27 -10.72
N SER A 187 -10.08 23.61 -11.71
CA SER A 187 -11.19 24.19 -12.47
C SER A 187 -12.47 24.07 -11.64
N PRO A 188 -13.02 25.15 -11.07
CA PRO A 188 -14.27 25.06 -10.34
C PRO A 188 -15.36 24.59 -11.30
N GLN A 189 -16.14 23.58 -10.86
CA GLN A 189 -17.44 23.29 -11.47
C GLN A 189 -18.41 24.44 -11.20
#